data_AF-A0A8S3JQ03-F1
#
_entry.id   AF-A0A8S3JQ03-F1
#
_cell.length_a   1.000
_cell.length_b   1.000
_cell.length_c   1.000
_cell.angle_alpha   90.00
_cell.angle_beta   90.00
_cell.angle_gamma   90.00
#
_symmetry.space_group_name_H-M   'P 1'
#
loop_
_entity.id
_entity.type
_entity.pdbx_description
1 polymer ?
#
loop_
_entity_poly.entity_id
_entity_poly.type
_entity_poly.pdbx_seq_one_letter_code
_entity_poly.pdbx_strand_id
1 'polypeptide(L)' 'RPLRASSVDIHPNARWQPNGLIVAGGNGCGNGIRKLYKPCGFFVDDD' A
#
# COMPACT_ATOMS: atom_id res chain seq x y z
N ARG A 1 22.24 11.64 19.38
CA ARG A 1 21.79 10.28 18.94
C ARG A 1 20.28 10.33 18.78
N PRO A 2 19.71 10.46 17.58
CA PRO A 2 18.26 10.48 17.44
C PRO A 2 17.72 9.06 17.37
N LEU A 3 16.56 8.86 18.01
CA LEU A 3 15.84 7.61 18.14
C LEU A 3 15.31 7.17 16.78
N ARG A 4 15.73 6.00 16.31
CA ARG A 4 15.17 5.33 15.14
C ARG A 4 13.75 4.91 15.53
N ALA A 5 12.77 5.75 15.24
CA ALA A 5 11.43 5.24 15.01
C ALA A 5 11.60 4.09 14.02
N SER A 6 10.97 2.95 14.31
CA SER A 6 10.79 1.85 13.36
C SER A 6 9.96 2.37 12.19
N SER A 7 10.56 3.24 11.38
CA SER A 7 10.07 3.64 10.09
C SER A 7 10.07 2.36 9.29
N VAL A 8 8.93 2.04 8.71
CA VAL A 8 8.87 1.21 7.50
C VAL A 8 10.00 1.74 6.59
N ASP A 9 11.09 0.98 6.49
CA ASP A 9 12.25 1.39 5.71
C ASP A 9 11.81 1.25 4.25
N ILE A 10 11.26 2.32 3.66
CA ILE A 10 11.04 2.39 2.22
C ILE A 10 12.40 2.17 1.59
N HIS A 11 12.56 1.07 0.85
CA HIS A 11 13.86 0.67 0.31
C HIS A 11 14.52 1.87 -0.39
N PRO A 12 15.83 2.14 -0.16
CA PRO A 12 16.48 3.36 -0.66
C PRO A 12 16.46 3.51 -2.18
N ASN A 13 16.23 2.40 -2.91
CA ASN A 13 16.08 2.39 -4.36
C ASN A 13 14.62 2.31 -4.84
N ALA A 14 13.64 2.42 -3.94
CA ALA A 14 12.25 2.50 -4.31
C ALA A 14 12.03 3.73 -5.19
N ARG A 15 11.49 3.51 -6.38
CA ARG A 15 11.16 4.56 -7.35
C ARG A 15 9.69 4.45 -7.67
N TRP A 16 9.01 5.59 -7.74
CA TRP A 16 7.65 5.63 -8.24
C TRP A 16 7.62 5.14 -9.70
N GLN A 17 6.70 4.22 -10.00
CA GLN A 17 6.48 3.72 -11.35
C GLN A 17 5.24 4.41 -11.95
N PRO A 18 5.39 5.22 -13.01
CA PRO A 18 4.27 5.95 -13.61
C PRO A 18 3.16 5.05 -14.18
N ASN A 19 3.52 3.82 -14.55
CA ASN A 19 2.66 2.80 -15.13
C ASN A 19 2.23 1.73 -14.10
N GLY A 20 2.01 2.14 -12.85
CA GLY A 20 1.55 1.24 -11.79
C GLY A 20 0.22 0.54 -12.10
N LEU A 21 0.03 -0.65 -11.54
CA LEU A 21 -1.21 -1.42 -11.64
C LEU A 21 -2.11 -1.14 -10.42
N ILE A 22 -3.40 -0.91 -10.65
CA ILE A 22 -4.39 -0.84 -9.57
C ILE A 22 -4.63 -2.27 -9.06
N VAL A 23 -4.05 -2.58 -7.90
CA VAL A 23 -4.20 -3.88 -7.23
C VAL A 23 -5.43 -3.97 -6.32
N ALA A 24 -5.90 -2.83 -5.79
CA ALA A 24 -7.11 -2.75 -4.97
C ALA A 24 -7.80 -1.39 -5.15
N GLY A 25 -9.13 -1.36 -4.98
CA GLY A 25 -9.93 -0.15 -5.12
C GLY A 25 -10.13 0.34 -6.57
N GLY A 26 -10.71 1.53 -6.71
CA GLY A 26 -11.00 2.17 -8.00
C GLY A 26 -12.38 1.89 -8.60
N ASN A 27 -13.09 0.85 -8.13
CA ASN A 27 -14.42 0.48 -8.66
C ASN A 27 -15.57 0.62 -7.64
N GLY A 28 -15.38 1.36 -6.53
CA GLY A 28 -16.40 1.52 -5.49
C GLY A 28 -16.59 0.28 -4.59
N CYS A 29 -17.71 0.23 -3.87
CA CYS A 29 -18.06 -0.85 -2.93
C CYS A 29 -18.45 -2.15 -3.65
N GLY A 30 -18.10 -3.32 -3.07
CA GLY A 30 -18.52 -4.64 -3.54
C GLY A 30 -17.52 -5.76 -3.21
N ASN A 31 -17.83 -6.99 -3.59
CA ASN A 31 -17.04 -8.21 -3.26
C ASN A 31 -16.00 -8.59 -4.33
N GLY A 32 -15.68 -7.68 -5.26
CA GLY A 32 -14.71 -7.93 -6.33
C GLY A 32 -13.28 -7.57 -5.92
N ILE A 33 -12.28 -8.18 -6.55
CA ILE A 33 -10.85 -7.98 -6.24
C ILE A 33 -10.35 -6.52 -6.32
N ARG A 34 -11.05 -5.65 -7.06
CA ARG A 34 -10.74 -4.22 -7.22
C ARG A 34 -11.80 -3.32 -6.57
N LYS A 35 -12.44 -3.80 -5.51
CA LYS A 35 -13.49 -3.07 -4.77
C LYS A 35 -13.01 -2.87 -3.33
N LEU A 36 -13.15 -1.66 -2.81
CA LEU A 36 -12.88 -1.33 -1.41
C LEU A 36 -14.03 -0.45 -0.91
N TYR A 37 -14.46 -0.65 0.33
CA TYR A 37 -15.49 0.17 0.95
C TYR A 37 -14.97 0.79 2.23
N LYS A 38 -14.65 2.09 2.16
CA LYS A 38 -14.11 2.89 3.28
C LYS A 38 -12.98 2.17 4.04
N PRO A 39 -11.89 1.75 3.36
CA PRO A 39 -10.76 1.13 4.03
C PRO A 39 -10.09 2.15 4.97
N CYS A 40 -9.77 1.73 6.20
CA CYS A 40 -9.09 2.58 7.18
C CYS A 40 -7.56 2.36 7.19
N GLY A 41 -7.07 1.33 6.50
CA GLY A 41 -5.64 0.99 6.44
C GLY A 41 -5.39 -0.25 5.60
N PHE A 42 -4.12 -0.54 5.35
CA PHE A 42 -3.64 -1.78 4.74
C PHE A 42 -2.25 -2.11 5.32
N PHE A 43 -1.86 -3.38 5.27
CA PHE A 43 -0.52 -3.84 5.59
C PHE A 43 -0.07 -4.85 4.54
N VAL A 44 1.24 -5.02 4.42
CA VAL A 44 1.88 -6.03 3.56
C VAL A 44 2.60 -6.96 4.52
N ASP A 45 2.44 -8.27 4.29
CA ASP A 45 3.12 -9.32 5.04
C ASP A 45 4.11 -10.03 4.12
N ASP A 46 5.20 -10.53 4.68
CA ASP A 46 6.31 -11.16 3.96
C ASP A 46 6.23 -12.71 3.93
N ASP A 47 5.21 -13.31 4.57
CA ASP A 47 4.92 -14.76 4.56
C ASP A 47 4.63 -15.35 3.17
#